data_AF-A0A927S6L8-F1
#
_entry.id   AF-A0A927S6L8-F1
#
_cell.length_a   1.000
_cell.length_b   1.000
_cell.length_c   1.000
_cell.angle_alpha   90.00
_cell.angle_beta   90.00
_cell.angle_gamma   90.00
#
_symmetry.space_group_name_H-M   'P 1'
#
loop_
_entity.id
_entity.type
_entity.pdbx_description
1 polymer ?
#
loop_
_entity_poly.entity_id
_entity_poly.type
_entity_poly.pdbx_seq_one_letter_code
_entity_poly.pdbx_strand_id
1 'polypeptide(L)'
;MKTIYRFRPTLGIKHYIFHVTISICCAIIILYNRLLMFLKAAPQRLCLLLHECQFTEDTILPLHHIADLTAFPHPTCVCLGMFDGVHLGHRELIRATVAQAQAQNLVPCAFTFDLPPAAVLHPPRKLRVLTDICRKSEIMHELGLAHVFYAHFDPQIASLPYDVFFRDILLDKLCAKHIVVGFHYRFGKDAKGDTDKLKALCTEHGVSLTVIPPVTLPDGTLISSTLIRNALESGDTAAASQLLGRPNL
;
A
#
# COMPACT_ATOMS: atom_id res chain seq x y z
N MET A 1 -79.19 -41.93 41.97
CA MET A 1 -80.21 -41.63 40.93
C MET A 1 -79.81 -40.36 40.18
N LYS A 2 -80.17 -40.28 38.89
CA LYS A 2 -80.17 -39.09 38.01
C LYS A 2 -78.84 -38.41 37.62
N THR A 3 -78.56 -38.45 36.32
CA THR A 3 -77.90 -37.41 35.50
C THR A 3 -78.88 -36.24 35.22
N ILE A 4 -78.62 -35.15 34.47
CA ILE A 4 -77.76 -34.93 33.29
C ILE A 4 -77.43 -33.43 33.09
N TYR A 5 -76.42 -33.17 32.24
CA TYR A 5 -76.25 -32.04 31.29
C TYR A 5 -75.27 -30.87 31.53
N ARG A 6 -74.56 -30.61 30.42
CA ARG A 6 -73.52 -29.63 30.09
C ARG A 6 -73.98 -28.17 30.13
N PHE A 7 -73.03 -27.26 30.34
CA PHE A 7 -72.74 -26.23 29.33
C PHE A 7 -71.25 -25.78 29.38
N ARG A 8 -70.64 -25.51 28.22
CA ARG A 8 -69.30 -24.90 28.09
C ARG A 8 -69.48 -23.41 27.79
N PRO A 9 -68.57 -22.53 28.25
CA PRO A 9 -67.94 -21.65 27.26
C PRO A 9 -66.41 -21.48 27.39
N THR A 10 -65.77 -21.41 26.22
CA THR A 10 -64.59 -20.57 25.89
C THR A 10 -63.32 -20.64 26.77
N LEU A 11 -62.63 -21.78 26.73
CA LEU A 11 -61.18 -21.85 27.02
C LEU A 11 -60.33 -21.41 25.80
N GLY A 12 -60.61 -20.23 25.23
CA GLY A 12 -60.06 -19.81 23.92
C GLY A 12 -59.19 -18.55 23.93
N ILE A 13 -59.59 -17.52 24.66
CA ILE A 13 -59.02 -16.16 24.48
C ILE A 13 -57.74 -15.96 25.32
N LYS A 14 -57.70 -16.48 26.55
CA LYS A 14 -56.53 -16.31 27.45
C LYS A 14 -55.28 -17.05 26.95
N HIS A 15 -55.42 -18.24 26.35
CA HIS A 15 -54.27 -18.98 25.79
C HIS A 15 -53.73 -18.34 24.50
N TYR A 16 -54.61 -17.80 23.65
CA TYR A 16 -54.19 -17.15 22.41
C TYR A 16 -53.40 -15.86 22.68
N ILE A 17 -53.88 -15.02 23.62
CA ILE A 17 -53.16 -13.82 24.05
C ILE A 17 -51.80 -14.21 24.66
N PHE A 18 -51.74 -15.22 25.53
CA PHE A 18 -50.48 -15.64 26.15
C PHE A 18 -49.42 -16.11 25.14
N HIS A 19 -49.82 -16.91 24.14
CA HIS A 19 -48.91 -17.34 23.06
C HIS A 19 -48.46 -16.18 22.15
N VAL A 20 -49.35 -15.25 21.82
CA VAL A 20 -49.01 -14.08 21.01
C VAL A 20 -48.05 -13.16 21.78
N THR A 21 -48.28 -12.92 23.08
CA THR A 21 -47.36 -12.11 23.91
C THR A 21 -45.98 -12.77 24.04
N ILE A 22 -45.90 -14.09 24.24
CA ILE A 22 -44.60 -14.80 24.30
C ILE A 22 -43.89 -14.75 22.94
N SER A 23 -44.60 -14.96 21.83
CA SER A 23 -44.01 -14.91 20.48
C SER A 23 -43.48 -13.52 20.14
N ILE A 24 -44.22 -12.46 20.48
CA ILE A 24 -43.79 -11.07 20.32
C ILE A 24 -42.60 -10.75 21.24
N CYS A 25 -42.62 -11.17 22.51
CA CYS A 25 -41.46 -11.02 23.41
C CYS A 25 -40.22 -11.75 22.89
N CYS A 26 -40.34 -12.98 22.38
CA CYS A 26 -39.21 -13.68 21.77
C CYS A 26 -38.71 -12.97 20.50
N ALA A 27 -39.60 -12.48 19.65
CA ALA A 27 -39.22 -11.69 18.46
C ALA A 27 -38.51 -10.39 18.84
N ILE A 28 -39.01 -9.65 19.84
CA ILE A 28 -38.38 -8.43 20.37
C ILE A 28 -37.03 -8.76 21.01
N ILE A 29 -36.90 -9.85 21.79
CA ILE A 29 -35.63 -10.27 22.41
C ILE A 29 -34.62 -10.70 21.33
N ILE A 30 -35.04 -11.40 20.28
CA ILE A 30 -34.16 -11.77 19.16
C ILE A 30 -33.75 -10.53 18.36
N LEU A 31 -34.67 -9.58 18.12
CA LEU A 31 -34.38 -8.33 17.42
C LEU A 31 -33.47 -7.42 18.27
N TYR A 32 -33.71 -7.33 19.57
CA TYR A 32 -32.89 -6.58 20.53
C TYR A 32 -31.51 -7.21 20.74
N ASN A 33 -31.40 -8.54 20.75
CA ASN A 33 -30.11 -9.24 20.77
C ASN A 33 -29.35 -9.11 19.44
N ARG A 34 -30.03 -9.12 18.29
CA ARG A 34 -29.41 -8.79 16.98
C ARG A 34 -28.97 -7.33 16.92
N LEU A 35 -29.77 -6.40 17.44
CA LEU A 35 -29.44 -4.98 17.53
C LEU A 35 -28.28 -4.76 18.51
N LEU A 36 -28.25 -5.44 19.65
CA LEU A 36 -27.12 -5.45 20.59
C LEU A 36 -25.86 -6.10 20.01
N MET A 37 -25.98 -7.13 19.16
CA MET A 37 -24.83 -7.65 18.41
C MET A 37 -24.32 -6.59 17.41
N PHE A 38 -25.20 -5.92 16.68
CA PHE A 38 -24.84 -4.83 15.77
C PHE A 38 -24.19 -3.64 16.50
N LEU A 39 -24.71 -3.28 17.68
CA LEU A 39 -24.19 -2.18 18.50
C LEU A 39 -22.91 -2.55 19.27
N LYS A 40 -22.72 -3.82 19.66
CA LYS A 40 -21.46 -4.31 20.25
C LYS A 40 -20.38 -4.66 19.22
N ALA A 41 -20.72 -4.75 17.95
CA ALA A 41 -19.76 -4.84 16.83
C ALA A 41 -19.06 -3.50 16.50
N ALA A 42 -19.32 -2.44 17.27
CA ALA A 42 -18.63 -1.16 17.15
C ALA A 42 -18.14 -0.66 18.53
N PRO A 43 -16.90 -1.01 18.89
CA PRO A 43 -15.99 0.05 19.36
C PRO A 43 -14.54 -0.12 18.84
N GLN A 44 -14.35 -0.10 17.51
CA GLN A 44 -13.03 0.17 16.89
C GLN A 44 -13.09 1.17 15.72
N ARG A 45 -14.22 1.86 15.51
CA ARG A 45 -14.34 2.96 14.53
C ARG A 45 -13.85 4.29 15.12
N LEU A 46 -12.54 4.38 15.39
CA LEU A 46 -11.87 5.65 15.69
C LEU A 46 -10.41 5.71 15.18
N CYS A 47 -10.11 5.11 14.02
CA CYS A 47 -9.01 5.51 13.15
C CYS A 47 -9.15 4.83 11.77
N LEU A 48 -10.00 5.38 10.90
CA LEU A 48 -10.15 4.89 9.52
C LEU A 48 -10.47 6.08 8.61
N LEU A 49 -9.41 6.82 8.28
CA LEU A 49 -9.38 7.93 7.31
C LEU A 49 -8.31 7.67 6.25
N LEU A 50 -8.24 6.43 5.74
CA LEU A 50 -7.44 6.02 4.58
C LEU A 50 -8.17 4.91 3.81
N HIS A 51 -7.88 4.81 2.51
CA HIS A 51 -8.31 3.76 1.57
C HIS A 51 -9.74 3.74 1.03
N GLU A 52 -10.14 4.85 0.38
CA GLU A 52 -10.67 4.75 -0.99
C GLU A 52 -10.05 5.87 -1.83
N CYS A 53 -9.03 5.55 -2.66
CA CYS A 53 -8.61 6.46 -3.74
C CYS A 53 -9.62 6.30 -4.88
N GLN A 54 -10.63 7.16 -4.86
CA GLN A 54 -11.68 7.19 -5.88
C GLN A 54 -11.14 7.93 -7.11
N PHE A 55 -10.73 7.16 -8.12
CA PHE A 55 -10.26 7.68 -9.41
C PHE A 55 -11.44 8.13 -10.29
N THR A 56 -11.22 9.13 -11.14
CA THR A 56 -12.20 9.58 -12.13
C THR A 56 -12.22 8.63 -13.34
N GLU A 57 -13.35 7.95 -13.53
CA GLU A 57 -13.73 7.06 -14.65
C GLU A 57 -12.83 5.82 -14.91
N ASP A 58 -13.33 4.68 -14.41
CA ASP A 58 -13.21 3.31 -14.94
C ASP A 58 -11.86 2.59 -15.06
N THR A 59 -10.72 3.17 -14.65
CA THR A 59 -9.47 2.38 -14.50
C THR A 59 -8.94 2.38 -13.07
N ILE A 60 -9.20 1.29 -12.32
CA ILE A 60 -8.53 1.03 -11.04
C ILE A 60 -7.08 0.63 -11.32
N LEU A 61 -6.16 1.57 -11.13
CA LEU A 61 -4.74 1.35 -11.30
C LEU A 61 -4.21 0.35 -10.24
N PRO A 62 -3.47 -0.72 -10.62
CA PRO A 62 -3.03 -1.76 -9.68
C PRO A 62 -1.99 -1.33 -8.64
N LEU A 63 -2.47 -0.77 -7.53
CA LEU A 63 -1.72 -0.44 -6.32
C LEU A 63 -1.99 -1.47 -5.21
N HIS A 64 -0.94 -2.14 -4.72
CA HIS A 64 -1.04 -3.27 -3.78
C HIS A 64 -0.28 -3.00 -2.49
N HIS A 65 -0.92 -3.17 -1.32
CA HIS A 65 -0.20 -3.18 -0.04
C HIS A 65 0.39 -4.55 0.23
N ILE A 66 1.66 -4.63 0.65
CA ILE A 66 2.34 -5.91 0.83
C ILE A 66 1.82 -6.77 2.00
N ALA A 67 1.04 -6.21 2.93
CA ALA A 67 0.42 -7.02 3.98
C ALA A 67 -0.72 -7.90 3.42
N ASP A 68 -1.43 -7.40 2.41
CA ASP A 68 -2.56 -8.08 1.77
C ASP A 68 -2.12 -9.09 0.69
N LEU A 69 -0.85 -9.04 0.28
CA LEU A 69 -0.26 -9.90 -0.74
C LEU A 69 0.40 -11.15 -0.12
N THR A 70 -0.15 -12.34 -0.40
CA THR A 70 0.51 -13.61 -0.04
C THR A 70 1.72 -13.87 -0.94
N ALA A 71 1.50 -13.98 -2.25
CA ALA A 71 2.50 -14.08 -3.29
C ALA A 71 1.90 -13.58 -4.61
N PHE A 72 2.67 -12.85 -5.41
CA PHE A 72 2.25 -12.38 -6.73
C PHE A 72 2.40 -13.52 -7.77
N PRO A 73 1.39 -13.82 -8.60
CA PRO A 73 1.35 -15.06 -9.38
C PRO A 73 2.25 -15.08 -10.63
N HIS A 74 3.00 -14.02 -10.91
CA HIS A 74 3.86 -13.89 -12.09
C HIS A 74 5.29 -13.45 -11.70
N PRO A 75 6.33 -13.83 -12.46
CA PRO A 75 7.69 -13.37 -12.21
C PRO A 75 7.83 -11.88 -12.56
N THR A 76 8.50 -11.11 -11.71
CA THR A 76 8.56 -9.63 -11.83
C THR A 76 9.96 -9.07 -12.08
N CYS A 77 9.98 -7.91 -12.73
CA CYS A 77 11.11 -6.99 -12.78
C CYS A 77 10.76 -5.80 -11.88
N VAL A 78 11.47 -5.60 -10.78
CA VAL A 78 11.07 -4.64 -9.73
C VAL A 78 12.08 -3.51 -9.59
N CYS A 79 11.66 -2.26 -9.78
CA CYS A 79 12.44 -1.11 -9.31
C CYS A 79 12.17 -0.82 -7.83
N LEU A 80 13.24 -0.56 -7.07
CA LEU A 80 13.17 -0.25 -5.65
C LEU A 80 13.48 1.23 -5.40
N GLY A 81 12.66 1.91 -4.59
CA GLY A 81 12.92 3.30 -4.23
C GLY A 81 11.78 3.98 -3.46
N MET A 82 12.06 5.17 -2.95
CA MET A 82 11.03 6.01 -2.34
C MET A 82 10.11 6.67 -3.36
N PHE A 83 10.61 6.89 -4.58
CA PHE A 83 9.90 7.51 -5.71
C PHE A 83 9.17 8.83 -5.38
N ASP A 84 9.62 9.52 -4.35
CA ASP A 84 9.02 10.74 -3.83
C ASP A 84 9.25 11.90 -4.83
N GLY A 85 8.15 12.44 -5.35
CA GLY A 85 8.12 13.35 -6.49
C GLY A 85 8.14 12.68 -7.87
N VAL A 86 8.53 11.40 -8.01
CA VAL A 86 8.76 10.70 -9.31
C VAL A 86 9.52 11.58 -10.33
N HIS A 87 10.66 12.10 -9.86
CA HIS A 87 11.59 12.99 -10.56
C HIS A 87 12.38 12.31 -11.68
N LEU A 88 13.19 13.06 -12.45
CA LEU A 88 13.92 12.52 -13.61
C LEU A 88 14.77 11.26 -13.30
N GLY A 89 15.52 11.25 -12.19
CA GLY A 89 16.23 10.04 -11.75
C GLY A 89 15.33 8.81 -11.46
N HIS A 90 14.13 9.03 -10.91
CA HIS A 90 13.13 7.97 -10.69
C HIS A 90 12.52 7.49 -12.01
N ARG A 91 12.31 8.39 -12.97
CA ARG A 91 11.80 8.06 -14.31
C ARG A 91 12.76 7.14 -15.06
N GLU A 92 14.07 7.30 -14.87
CA GLU A 92 15.07 6.44 -15.50
C GLU A 92 15.11 5.03 -14.89
N LEU A 93 14.94 4.89 -13.57
CA LEU A 93 14.72 3.59 -12.92
C LEU A 93 13.50 2.86 -13.52
N ILE A 94 12.39 3.58 -13.70
CA ILE A 94 11.15 3.02 -14.24
C ILE A 94 11.35 2.59 -15.71
N ARG A 95 11.93 3.44 -16.57
CA ARG A 95 12.23 3.09 -17.97
C ARG A 95 13.11 1.84 -18.08
N ALA A 96 14.19 1.78 -17.31
CA ALA A 96 15.05 0.61 -17.28
C ALA A 96 14.30 -0.65 -16.83
N THR A 97 13.40 -0.53 -15.86
CA THR A 97 12.55 -1.64 -15.39
C THR A 97 11.62 -2.14 -16.48
N VAL A 98 10.93 -1.24 -17.20
CA VAL A 98 10.05 -1.60 -18.31
C VAL A 98 10.85 -2.29 -19.43
N ALA A 99 12.01 -1.74 -19.81
CA ALA A 99 12.87 -2.34 -20.83
C ALA A 99 13.41 -3.73 -20.43
N GLN A 100 13.87 -3.90 -19.20
CA GLN A 100 14.34 -5.19 -18.68
C GLN A 100 13.20 -6.20 -18.54
N ALA A 101 12.01 -5.76 -18.13
CA ALA A 101 10.83 -6.59 -18.04
C ALA A 101 10.44 -7.14 -19.41
N GLN A 102 10.38 -6.28 -20.43
CA GLN A 102 10.10 -6.67 -21.81
C GLN A 102 11.17 -7.64 -22.36
N ALA A 103 12.45 -7.36 -22.13
CA ALA A 103 13.55 -8.19 -22.62
C ALA A 103 13.60 -9.60 -21.98
N GLN A 104 13.08 -9.76 -20.76
CA GLN A 104 13.13 -11.00 -19.98
C GLN A 104 11.75 -11.68 -19.82
N ASN A 105 10.70 -11.15 -20.46
CA ASN A 105 9.30 -11.61 -20.32
C ASN A 105 8.83 -11.65 -18.85
N LEU A 106 9.10 -10.57 -18.12
CA LEU A 106 8.70 -10.34 -16.72
C LEU A 106 7.63 -9.25 -16.65
N VAL A 107 6.91 -9.18 -15.53
CA VAL A 107 5.96 -8.08 -15.27
C VAL A 107 6.72 -6.86 -14.70
N PRO A 108 6.61 -5.64 -15.30
CA PRO A 108 7.29 -4.45 -14.80
C PRO A 108 6.58 -3.86 -13.58
N CYS A 109 7.29 -3.77 -12.47
CA CYS A 109 6.75 -3.39 -11.17
C CYS A 109 7.63 -2.37 -10.44
N ALA A 110 7.05 -1.64 -9.50
CA ALA A 110 7.78 -0.90 -8.47
C ALA A 110 7.49 -1.48 -7.08
N PHE A 111 8.48 -1.39 -6.19
CA PHE A 111 8.25 -1.49 -4.75
C PHE A 111 8.65 -0.15 -4.08
N THR A 112 7.75 0.39 -3.27
CA THR A 112 7.93 1.69 -2.61
C THR A 112 7.33 1.75 -1.21
N PHE A 113 7.39 2.93 -0.60
CA PHE A 113 6.73 3.25 0.65
C PHE A 113 5.85 4.49 0.49
N ASP A 114 4.81 4.59 1.29
CA ASP A 114 3.92 5.76 1.36
C ASP A 114 4.60 6.96 2.04
N LEU A 115 5.32 6.71 3.14
CA LEU A 115 6.03 7.70 3.94
C LEU A 115 7.56 7.57 3.79
N PRO A 116 8.30 8.68 3.61
CA PRO A 116 9.75 8.67 3.65
C PRO A 116 10.28 8.27 5.04
N PRO A 117 11.35 7.46 5.14
CA PRO A 117 11.93 7.03 6.42
C PRO A 117 12.23 8.20 7.37
N ALA A 118 12.72 9.33 6.84
CA ALA A 118 13.02 10.51 7.64
C ALA A 118 11.78 11.18 8.26
N ALA A 119 10.58 11.03 7.68
CA ALA A 119 9.35 11.54 8.27
C ALA A 119 8.92 10.76 9.53
N VAL A 120 9.34 9.50 9.63
CA VAL A 120 8.95 8.56 10.71
C VAL A 120 10.07 8.42 11.75
N LEU A 121 11.32 8.33 11.31
CA LEU A 121 12.51 8.20 12.16
C LEU A 121 12.95 9.54 12.79
N HIS A 122 12.55 10.68 12.22
CA HIS A 122 12.88 12.02 12.75
C HIS A 122 11.64 12.94 12.91
N PRO A 123 10.64 12.56 13.73
CA PRO A 123 9.36 13.28 13.86
C PRO A 123 9.40 14.81 14.09
N PRO A 124 10.36 15.41 14.84
CA PRO A 124 10.37 16.86 15.02
C PRO A 124 10.66 17.64 13.72
N ARG A 125 11.15 16.98 12.67
CA ARG A 125 11.19 17.54 11.32
C ARG A 125 9.98 16.99 10.55
N LYS A 126 8.89 17.77 10.46
CA LYS A 126 7.72 17.46 9.60
C LYS A 126 8.09 17.52 8.12
N LEU A 127 8.78 16.49 7.64
CA LEU A 127 9.15 16.34 6.24
C LEU A 127 7.88 16.22 5.40
N ARG A 128 7.70 17.12 4.43
CA ARG A 128 6.59 17.04 3.47
C ARG A 128 6.94 16.00 2.39
N VAL A 129 6.01 15.08 2.14
CA VAL A 129 5.99 14.26 0.93
C VAL A 129 5.75 15.16 -0.29
N LEU A 130 6.45 14.90 -1.39
CA LEU A 130 6.29 15.61 -2.66
C LEU A 130 5.12 15.05 -3.47
N THR A 131 4.82 13.76 -3.30
CA THR A 131 3.63 13.10 -3.84
C THR A 131 3.16 12.00 -2.88
N ASP A 132 1.86 11.94 -2.63
CA ASP A 132 1.21 10.84 -1.93
C ASP A 132 1.29 9.53 -2.74
N ILE A 133 0.90 8.42 -2.11
CA ILE A 133 1.02 7.09 -2.71
C ILE A 133 0.13 6.89 -3.95
N CYS A 134 -1.07 7.47 -4.00
CA CYS A 134 -1.97 7.30 -5.14
C CYS A 134 -1.47 8.10 -6.34
N ARG A 135 -1.15 9.39 -6.17
CA ARG A 135 -0.59 10.19 -7.27
C ARG A 135 0.78 9.68 -7.73
N LYS A 136 1.61 9.17 -6.81
CA LYS A 136 2.86 8.45 -7.13
C LYS A 136 2.60 7.23 -8.01
N SER A 137 1.59 6.42 -7.68
CA SER A 137 1.21 5.23 -8.44
C SER A 137 0.68 5.58 -9.84
N GLU A 138 -0.16 6.60 -9.97
CA GLU A 138 -0.64 7.09 -11.27
C GLU A 138 0.52 7.40 -12.22
N ILE A 139 1.47 8.23 -11.78
CA ILE A 139 2.64 8.63 -12.58
C ILE A 139 3.52 7.42 -12.92
N MET A 140 3.58 6.40 -12.06
CA MET A 140 4.30 5.15 -12.33
C MET A 140 3.63 4.32 -13.44
N HIS A 141 2.30 4.26 -13.46
CA HIS A 141 1.56 3.59 -14.53
C HIS A 141 1.61 4.37 -15.85
N GLU A 142 1.53 5.71 -15.81
CA GLU A 142 1.79 6.60 -16.97
C GLU A 142 3.19 6.33 -17.61
N LEU A 143 4.16 5.87 -16.81
CA LEU A 143 5.52 5.53 -17.24
C LEU A 143 5.71 4.05 -17.62
N GLY A 144 4.64 3.24 -17.64
CA GLY A 144 4.64 1.87 -18.16
C GLY A 144 4.78 0.75 -17.12
N LEU A 145 4.70 1.02 -15.81
CA LEU A 145 4.62 -0.06 -14.82
C LEU A 145 3.22 -0.70 -14.82
N ALA A 146 3.18 -2.03 -14.69
CA ALA A 146 1.95 -2.80 -14.61
C ALA A 146 1.38 -2.83 -13.17
N HIS A 147 2.26 -2.86 -12.15
CA HIS A 147 1.88 -2.88 -10.74
C HIS A 147 2.80 -2.01 -9.88
N VAL A 148 2.22 -1.40 -8.85
CA VAL A 148 2.96 -0.72 -7.78
C VAL A 148 2.67 -1.45 -6.47
N PHE A 149 3.71 -1.99 -5.85
CA PHE A 149 3.66 -2.56 -4.50
C PHE A 149 4.14 -1.50 -3.51
N TYR A 150 3.48 -1.40 -2.37
CA TYR A 150 3.93 -0.52 -1.30
C TYR A 150 3.78 -1.13 0.09
N ALA A 151 4.58 -0.63 1.02
CA ALA A 151 4.41 -0.86 2.45
C ALA A 151 4.16 0.47 3.15
N HIS A 152 3.46 0.42 4.29
CA HIS A 152 3.45 1.54 5.22
C HIS A 152 4.83 1.63 5.87
N PHE A 153 5.53 2.76 5.80
CA PHE A 153 6.82 2.87 6.48
C PHE A 153 6.60 3.12 7.97
N ASP A 154 6.79 2.09 8.79
CA ASP A 154 6.58 2.12 10.25
C ASP A 154 7.80 1.56 11.00
N PRO A 155 7.79 1.53 12.35
CA PRO A 155 8.89 0.94 13.13
C PRO A 155 9.14 -0.55 12.87
N GLN A 156 8.14 -1.32 12.42
CA GLN A 156 8.30 -2.74 12.11
C GLN A 156 9.09 -2.89 10.80
N ILE A 157 8.67 -2.21 9.74
CA ILE A 157 9.38 -2.13 8.45
C ILE A 157 10.78 -1.54 8.61
N ALA A 158 10.95 -0.48 9.42
CA ALA A 158 12.25 0.12 9.71
C ALA A 158 13.20 -0.83 10.45
N SER A 159 12.68 -1.82 11.17
CA SER A 159 13.46 -2.82 11.90
C SER A 159 13.83 -4.06 11.07
N LEU A 160 13.31 -4.20 9.85
CA LEU A 160 13.46 -5.39 9.02
C LEU A 160 14.89 -5.55 8.48
N PRO A 161 15.62 -6.65 8.76
CA PRO A 161 16.95 -6.88 8.19
C PRO A 161 16.94 -6.89 6.66
N TYR A 162 18.07 -6.50 6.03
CA TYR A 162 18.13 -6.35 4.57
C TYR A 162 17.95 -7.69 3.82
N ASP A 163 18.43 -8.79 4.40
CA ASP A 163 18.30 -10.15 3.85
C ASP A 163 16.87 -10.69 3.99
N VAL A 164 16.19 -10.38 5.11
CA VAL A 164 14.78 -10.70 5.34
C VAL A 164 13.90 -9.89 4.39
N PHE A 165 14.16 -8.59 4.22
CA PHE A 165 13.51 -7.78 3.19
C PHE A 165 13.68 -8.38 1.78
N PHE A 166 14.89 -8.84 1.46
CA PHE A 166 15.17 -9.42 0.15
C PHE A 166 14.38 -10.71 -0.09
N ARG A 167 14.45 -11.69 0.82
CA ARG A 167 13.74 -12.98 0.65
C ARG A 167 12.23 -12.79 0.78
N ASP A 168 11.77 -12.41 1.96
CA ASP A 168 10.36 -12.46 2.37
C ASP A 168 9.48 -11.48 1.57
N ILE A 169 10.04 -10.35 1.11
CA ILE A 169 9.30 -9.36 0.30
C ILE A 169 9.64 -9.49 -1.19
N LEU A 170 10.90 -9.40 -1.60
CA LEU A 170 11.21 -9.35 -3.04
C LEU A 170 11.04 -10.72 -3.71
N LEU A 171 11.46 -11.81 -3.09
CA LEU A 171 11.34 -13.15 -3.67
C LEU A 171 9.95 -13.75 -3.41
N ASP A 172 9.57 -13.89 -2.14
CA ASP A 172 8.39 -14.69 -1.78
C ASP A 172 7.08 -13.97 -2.12
N LYS A 173 6.95 -12.70 -1.72
CA LYS A 173 5.76 -11.89 -2.02
C LYS A 173 5.73 -11.37 -3.45
N LEU A 174 6.83 -10.80 -3.95
CA LEU A 174 6.85 -10.11 -5.26
C LEU A 174 7.32 -10.98 -6.42
N CYS A 175 7.85 -12.19 -6.19
CA CYS A 175 8.36 -13.08 -7.24
C CYS A 175 9.42 -12.43 -8.16
N ALA A 176 10.28 -11.57 -7.61
CA ALA A 176 11.31 -10.85 -8.36
C ALA A 176 12.31 -11.81 -9.03
N LYS A 177 12.57 -11.59 -10.32
CA LYS A 177 13.60 -12.26 -11.13
C LYS A 177 14.61 -11.27 -11.71
N HIS A 178 14.22 -10.00 -11.84
CA HIS A 178 15.13 -8.89 -12.07
C HIS A 178 14.85 -7.76 -11.08
N ILE A 179 15.89 -7.09 -10.59
CA ILE A 179 15.79 -5.94 -9.68
C ILE A 179 16.51 -4.75 -10.33
N VAL A 180 15.91 -3.56 -10.25
CA VAL A 180 16.49 -2.30 -10.71
C VAL A 180 16.63 -1.32 -9.54
N VAL A 181 17.83 -0.79 -9.32
CA VAL A 181 18.09 0.18 -8.25
C VAL A 181 18.94 1.34 -8.73
N GLY A 182 18.88 2.47 -8.02
CA GLY A 182 19.80 3.57 -8.25
C GLY A 182 21.20 3.28 -7.69
N PHE A 183 22.18 4.02 -8.17
CA PHE A 183 23.48 4.15 -7.51
C PHE A 183 23.30 4.50 -6.02
N HIS A 184 24.18 3.95 -5.16
CA HIS A 184 24.10 4.09 -3.70
C HIS A 184 22.73 3.74 -3.08
N TYR A 185 21.97 2.80 -3.67
CA TYR A 185 20.77 2.27 -3.03
C TYR A 185 21.09 1.65 -1.65
N ARG A 186 20.25 1.96 -0.66
CA ARG A 186 20.39 1.51 0.73
C ARG A 186 19.05 0.98 1.23
N PHE A 187 19.08 -0.12 1.98
CA PHE A 187 17.86 -0.81 2.41
C PHE A 187 18.03 -1.65 3.68
N GLY A 188 16.91 -2.10 4.23
CA GLY A 188 16.83 -2.81 5.51
C GLY A 188 17.22 -1.95 6.72
N LYS A 189 17.19 -2.59 7.89
CA LYS A 189 17.44 -1.98 9.20
C LYS A 189 18.76 -1.20 9.24
N ASP A 190 18.71 -0.01 9.82
CA ASP A 190 19.83 0.93 9.93
C ASP A 190 20.50 1.23 8.57
N ALA A 191 19.76 1.05 7.46
CA ALA A 191 20.25 1.11 6.09
C ALA A 191 21.46 0.19 5.82
N LYS A 192 21.58 -0.96 6.51
CA LYS A 192 22.77 -1.84 6.44
C LYS A 192 22.96 -2.56 5.10
N GLY A 193 21.88 -2.76 4.34
CA GLY A 193 21.96 -3.22 2.96
C GLY A 193 22.44 -2.09 2.03
N ASP A 194 23.35 -2.41 1.12
CA ASP A 194 23.83 -1.57 0.03
C ASP A 194 23.78 -2.33 -1.29
N THR A 195 24.06 -1.65 -2.39
CA THR A 195 24.16 -2.23 -3.74
C THR A 195 25.05 -3.47 -3.81
N ASP A 196 26.16 -3.53 -3.06
CA ASP A 196 27.06 -4.68 -3.06
C ASP A 196 26.45 -5.90 -2.34
N LYS A 197 25.83 -5.71 -1.17
CA LYS A 197 25.07 -6.78 -0.50
C LYS A 197 23.85 -7.22 -1.32
N LEU A 198 23.17 -6.29 -1.99
CA LEU A 198 22.08 -6.61 -2.92
C LEU A 198 22.60 -7.46 -4.08
N LYS A 199 23.75 -7.12 -4.67
CA LYS A 199 24.38 -7.90 -5.74
C LYS A 199 24.77 -9.30 -5.29
N ALA A 200 25.29 -9.45 -4.06
CA ALA A 200 25.60 -10.76 -3.48
C ALA A 200 24.33 -11.62 -3.33
N LEU A 201 23.28 -11.09 -2.71
CA LEU A 201 21.99 -11.77 -2.55
C LEU A 201 21.34 -12.13 -3.91
N CYS A 202 21.38 -11.20 -4.87
CA CYS A 202 20.92 -11.46 -6.24
C CYS A 202 21.67 -12.63 -6.87
N THR A 203 22.99 -12.69 -6.73
CA THR A 203 23.84 -13.76 -7.26
C THR A 203 23.53 -15.11 -6.59
N GLU A 204 23.38 -15.13 -5.27
CA GLU A 204 23.03 -16.31 -4.47
C GLU A 204 21.68 -16.91 -4.85
N HIS A 205 20.68 -16.06 -5.10
CA HIS A 205 19.30 -16.47 -5.37
C HIS A 205 18.92 -16.54 -6.86
N GLY A 206 19.88 -16.36 -7.78
CA GLY A 206 19.62 -16.42 -9.24
C GLY A 206 18.74 -15.28 -9.77
N VAL A 207 18.78 -14.13 -9.11
CA VAL A 207 18.08 -12.89 -9.49
C VAL A 207 19.06 -11.97 -10.22
N SER A 208 18.64 -11.39 -11.33
CA SER A 208 19.48 -10.44 -12.08
C SER A 208 19.30 -9.00 -11.55
N LEU A 209 20.34 -8.18 -11.65
CA LEU A 209 20.39 -6.83 -11.05
C LEU A 209 20.90 -5.78 -12.05
N THR A 210 20.13 -4.71 -12.23
CA THR A 210 20.56 -3.48 -12.92
C THR A 210 20.75 -2.36 -11.91
N VAL A 211 21.89 -1.66 -11.99
CA VAL A 211 22.18 -0.47 -11.19
C VAL A 211 22.26 0.74 -12.12
N ILE A 212 21.36 1.69 -11.94
CA ILE A 212 21.27 2.90 -12.78
C ILE A 212 22.24 3.97 -12.23
N PRO A 213 23.09 4.57 -13.09
CA PRO A 213 24.02 5.62 -12.68
C PRO A 213 23.30 6.87 -12.16
N PRO A 214 24.01 7.79 -11.47
CA PRO A 214 23.45 9.10 -11.11
C PRO A 214 22.92 9.84 -12.34
N VAL A 215 21.70 10.38 -12.22
CA VAL A 215 21.11 11.27 -13.22
C VAL A 215 21.33 12.71 -12.77
N THR A 216 21.93 13.52 -13.65
CA THR A 216 22.21 14.94 -13.43
C THR A 216 21.44 15.82 -14.41
N LEU A 217 21.27 17.08 -14.07
CA LEU A 217 20.97 18.14 -15.03
C LEU A 217 22.20 18.43 -15.94
N PRO A 218 22.04 19.21 -17.03
CA PRO A 218 23.15 19.52 -17.96
C PRO A 218 24.33 20.29 -17.35
N ASP A 219 24.12 20.95 -16.21
CA ASP A 219 25.14 21.65 -15.42
C ASP A 219 25.91 20.73 -14.46
N GLY A 220 25.56 19.44 -14.40
CA GLY A 220 26.11 18.45 -13.47
C GLY A 220 25.37 18.35 -12.14
N THR A 221 24.32 19.13 -11.90
CA THR A 221 23.54 19.07 -10.64
C THR A 221 22.83 17.71 -10.52
N LEU A 222 23.17 16.93 -9.49
CA LEU A 222 22.55 15.64 -9.19
C LEU A 222 21.04 15.79 -8.90
N ILE A 223 20.19 14.93 -9.48
CA ILE A 223 18.74 15.00 -9.27
C ILE A 223 18.32 14.16 -8.06
N SER A 224 17.65 14.77 -7.07
CA SER A 224 17.14 14.08 -5.88
C SER A 224 15.90 14.75 -5.27
N SER A 225 15.06 13.98 -4.58
CA SER A 225 13.91 14.49 -3.80
C SER A 225 14.30 15.50 -2.71
N THR A 226 15.54 15.45 -2.21
CA THR A 226 16.05 16.44 -1.23
C THR A 226 16.23 17.81 -1.87
N LEU A 227 16.85 17.88 -3.06
CA LEU A 227 17.02 19.16 -3.76
C LEU A 227 15.69 19.73 -4.23
N ILE A 228 14.74 18.89 -4.65
CA ILE A 228 13.37 19.33 -5.00
C ILE A 228 12.66 19.93 -3.78
N ARG A 229 12.76 19.29 -2.60
CA ARG A 229 12.24 19.85 -1.35
C ARG A 229 12.88 21.20 -1.02
N ASN A 230 14.20 21.29 -1.06
CA ASN A 230 14.92 22.53 -0.74
C ASN A 230 14.48 23.68 -1.67
N ALA A 231 14.36 23.41 -2.97
CA ALA A 231 13.89 24.39 -3.96
C ALA A 231 12.45 24.86 -3.69
N LEU A 232 11.53 23.93 -3.38
CA LEU A 232 10.15 24.27 -3.01
C LEU A 232 10.07 25.03 -1.67
N GLU A 233 10.90 24.69 -0.70
CA GLU A 233 10.99 25.38 0.60
C GLU A 233 11.57 26.80 0.46
N SER A 234 12.44 27.05 -0.53
CA SER A 234 12.92 28.40 -0.88
C SER A 234 12.03 29.15 -1.88
N GLY A 235 10.92 28.56 -2.34
CA GLY A 235 10.02 29.16 -3.34
C GLY A 235 10.53 29.14 -4.78
N ASP A 236 11.60 28.39 -5.08
CA ASP A 236 12.14 28.20 -6.43
C ASP A 236 11.41 27.05 -7.14
N THR A 237 10.20 27.35 -7.61
CA THR A 237 9.39 26.40 -8.38
C THR A 237 10.02 26.05 -9.73
N ALA A 238 10.85 26.94 -10.30
CA ALA A 238 11.53 26.72 -11.57
C ALA A 238 12.59 25.61 -11.45
N ALA A 239 13.47 25.67 -10.44
CA ALA A 239 14.44 24.61 -10.17
C ALA A 239 13.74 23.28 -9.82
N ALA A 240 12.68 23.32 -9.01
CA ALA A 240 11.89 22.13 -8.71
C ALA A 240 11.26 21.50 -9.97
N SER A 241 10.73 22.32 -10.89
CA SER A 241 10.17 21.87 -12.18
C SER A 241 11.21 21.20 -13.08
N GLN A 242 12.43 21.76 -13.14
CA GLN A 242 13.54 21.16 -13.89
C GLN A 242 13.92 19.78 -13.34
N LEU A 243 14.09 19.67 -12.02
CA LEU A 243 14.45 18.41 -11.35
C LEU A 243 13.35 17.34 -11.47
N LEU A 244 12.07 17.73 -11.41
CA LEU A 244 10.93 16.83 -11.63
C LEU A 244 10.74 16.42 -13.10
N GLY A 245 11.23 17.23 -14.05
CA GLY A 245 10.92 17.08 -15.46
C GLY A 245 9.45 17.37 -15.78
N ARG A 246 8.87 18.39 -15.12
CA ARG A 246 7.46 18.81 -15.32
C ARG A 246 7.38 20.34 -15.38
N PRO A 247 6.74 20.93 -16.40
CA PRO A 247 6.51 22.36 -16.43
C PRO A 247 5.51 22.78 -15.34
N ASN A 248 5.66 24.01 -14.86
CA ASN A 248 4.68 24.76 -14.05
C ASN A 248 4.21 24.05 -12.77
N LEU A 249 5.08 24.03 -11.75
CA LEU A 249 4.73 23.76 -10.34
C LEU A 249 4.08 24.97 -9.66
#